data_AF-A0A3D2VPS2-F1
#
_entry.id   AF-A0A3D2VPS2-F1
#
_cell.length_a   1.000
_cell.length_b   1.000
_cell.length_c   1.000
_cell.angle_alpha   90.00
_cell.angle_beta   90.00
_cell.angle_gamma   90.00
#
_symmetry.space_group_name_H-M   'P 1'
#
loop_
_entity.id
_entity.type
_entity.pdbx_description
1 polymer ?
#
loop_
_entity_poly.entity_id
_entity_poly.type
_entity_poly.pdbx_seq_one_letter_code
_entity_poly.pdbx_strand_id
1 'polypeptide(L)'
;TTIFMTSGHGGCGPYGLALSAYRRGFDLEIHVNENNVFLIDSVRSLEKKEVMRLVQEDWIEELSQLPVLLRCGSLGVDELRQKCEAGGVPLVLISSWRIYGERFPHWVVVTGFDDHYIYVHDPLVDAEEGETVTDSINMPIPHREFQRMARYGKAGQKAVLVLYRANRRPEPPVPPTVIIG
;
A
#
# COMPACT_ATOMS: atom_id res chain seq x y z
N THR A 1 -0.28 -6.10 -10.04
CA THR A 1 -1.22 -6.42 -8.95
C THR A 1 -1.47 -7.92 -8.90
N THR A 2 -1.32 -8.55 -7.73
CA THR A 2 -1.76 -9.95 -7.54
C THR A 2 -3.26 -9.88 -7.43
N ILE A 3 -3.93 -10.36 -8.46
CA ILE A 3 -5.37 -10.60 -8.42
C ILE A 3 -5.51 -12.11 -8.45
N PHE A 4 -5.77 -12.70 -7.27
CA PHE A 4 -6.39 -14.01 -7.21
C PHE A 4 -7.57 -13.95 -6.26
N MET A 5 -8.76 -13.86 -6.85
CA MET A 5 -10.03 -13.86 -6.15
C MET A 5 -10.58 -15.28 -6.09
N THR A 6 -10.42 -15.91 -4.93
CA THR A 6 -11.53 -16.63 -4.26
C THR A 6 -11.22 -16.54 -2.76
N SER A 7 -11.88 -15.61 -2.07
CA SER A 7 -11.86 -15.41 -0.61
C SER A 7 -10.48 -15.30 0.06
N GLY A 8 -9.74 -14.22 -0.27
CA GLY A 8 -8.57 -13.77 0.48
C GLY A 8 -8.22 -12.33 0.12
N HIS A 9 -7.78 -11.51 1.08
CA HIS A 9 -7.39 -10.10 0.90
C HIS A 9 -6.05 -9.92 0.13
N GLY A 10 -5.75 -10.85 -0.79
CA GLY A 10 -4.45 -11.00 -1.47
C GLY A 10 -4.09 -9.88 -2.45
N GLY A 11 -4.93 -8.85 -2.60
CA GLY A 11 -4.66 -7.68 -3.44
C GLY A 11 -4.02 -6.48 -2.70
N CYS A 12 -3.93 -6.51 -1.36
CA CYS A 12 -3.50 -5.36 -0.57
C CYS A 12 -1.99 -5.41 -0.18
N GLY A 13 -1.23 -6.36 -0.71
CA GLY A 13 0.20 -6.49 -0.43
C GLY A 13 1.04 -5.33 -0.99
N PRO A 14 2.09 -4.88 -0.28
CA PRO A 14 2.87 -3.70 -0.66
C PRO A 14 3.67 -3.88 -1.95
N TYR A 15 4.24 -5.07 -2.18
CA TYR A 15 5.16 -5.32 -3.30
C TYR A 15 4.46 -5.25 -4.65
N GLY A 16 3.27 -5.85 -4.76
CA GLY A 16 2.47 -5.77 -5.98
C GLY A 16 2.02 -4.35 -6.32
N LEU A 17 1.70 -3.55 -5.31
CA LEU A 17 1.35 -2.14 -5.47
C LEU A 17 2.57 -1.33 -5.94
N ALA A 18 3.73 -1.57 -5.33
CA ALA A 18 4.98 -0.91 -5.69
C ALA A 18 5.41 -1.17 -7.14
N LEU A 19 5.42 -2.43 -7.58
CA LEU A 19 5.69 -2.78 -8.98
C LEU A 19 4.70 -2.11 -9.93
N SER A 20 3.43 -2.08 -9.52
CA SER A 20 2.38 -1.45 -10.32
C SER A 20 2.57 0.07 -10.44
N ALA A 21 3.04 0.74 -9.40
CA ALA A 21 3.40 2.16 -9.42
C ALA A 21 4.64 2.43 -10.27
N TYR A 22 5.70 1.62 -10.12
CA TYR A 22 6.91 1.72 -10.93
C TYR A 22 6.60 1.62 -12.43
N ARG A 23 5.84 0.58 -12.83
CA ARG A 23 5.43 0.36 -14.22
C ARG A 23 4.54 1.48 -14.79
N ARG A 24 3.93 2.30 -13.93
CA ARG A 24 3.19 3.51 -14.34
C ARG A 24 4.07 4.75 -14.44
N GLY A 25 5.37 4.61 -14.21
CA GLY A 25 6.34 5.70 -14.34
C GLY A 25 6.41 6.60 -13.12
N PHE A 26 6.21 6.07 -11.92
CA PHE A 26 6.52 6.80 -10.67
C PHE A 26 7.90 6.40 -10.15
N ASP A 27 8.63 7.36 -9.61
CA ASP A 27 9.74 7.06 -8.70
C ASP A 27 9.13 6.74 -7.33
N LEU A 28 9.70 5.79 -6.59
CA LEU A 28 9.12 5.38 -5.30
C LEU A 28 10.12 4.79 -4.31
N GLU A 29 9.69 4.79 -3.05
CA GLU A 29 10.27 4.02 -1.97
C GLU A 29 9.19 3.22 -1.23
N ILE A 30 9.58 2.08 -0.68
CA ILE A 30 8.73 1.16 0.07
C ILE A 30 9.34 0.99 1.46
N HIS A 31 8.53 1.17 2.50
CA HIS A 31 8.91 0.90 3.88
C HIS A 31 8.03 -0.21 4.43
N VAL A 32 8.65 -1.31 4.85
CA VAL A 32 7.96 -2.45 5.48
C VAL A 32 8.66 -2.81 6.79
N ASN A 33 7.92 -3.13 7.84
CA ASN A 33 8.50 -3.40 9.15
C ASN A 33 8.94 -4.85 9.38
N GLU A 34 8.77 -5.73 8.40
CA GLU A 34 9.18 -7.12 8.49
C GLU A 34 9.52 -7.71 7.12
N ASN A 35 10.25 -8.82 7.13
CA ASN A 35 10.65 -9.55 5.93
C ASN A 35 9.75 -10.77 5.64
N ASN A 36 8.67 -10.96 6.39
CA ASN A 36 7.73 -12.05 6.17
C ASN A 36 6.75 -11.74 5.04
N VAL A 37 6.07 -12.78 4.55
CA VAL A 37 4.98 -12.67 3.57
C VAL A 37 3.86 -11.81 4.15
N PHE A 38 3.57 -10.69 3.50
CA PHE A 38 2.51 -9.78 3.92
C PHE A 38 1.14 -10.43 3.80
N LEU A 39 0.28 -10.18 4.78
CA LEU A 39 -1.12 -10.60 4.83
C LEU A 39 -1.35 -12.12 4.78
N ILE A 40 -0.32 -12.95 4.99
CA ILE A 40 -0.43 -14.41 4.92
C ILE A 40 -1.43 -14.99 5.93
N ASP A 41 -1.59 -14.33 7.08
CA ASP A 41 -2.55 -14.71 8.12
C ASP A 41 -4.02 -14.42 7.75
N SER A 42 -4.25 -13.65 6.69
CA SER A 42 -5.61 -13.42 6.17
C SER A 42 -6.18 -14.62 5.41
N VAL A 43 -5.37 -15.65 5.16
CA VAL A 43 -5.72 -16.84 4.39
C VAL A 43 -5.52 -18.10 5.24
N ARG A 44 -6.50 -19.02 5.21
CA ARG A 44 -6.46 -20.26 6.01
C ARG A 44 -5.91 -21.47 5.26
N SER A 45 -6.11 -21.55 3.95
CA SER A 45 -5.64 -22.68 3.14
C SER A 45 -4.11 -22.66 3.01
N LEU A 46 -3.46 -23.79 3.31
CA LEU A 46 -2.01 -23.95 3.16
C LEU A 46 -1.56 -23.78 1.71
N GLU A 47 -2.31 -24.34 0.76
CA GLU A 47 -2.05 -24.18 -0.68
C GLU A 47 -2.08 -22.70 -1.08
N LYS A 48 -3.09 -21.96 -0.62
CA LYS A 48 -3.20 -20.52 -0.92
C LYS A 48 -2.09 -19.70 -0.24
N LYS A 49 -1.68 -20.08 0.97
CA LYS A 49 -0.53 -19.46 1.64
C LYS A 49 0.76 -19.66 0.84
N GLU A 50 0.96 -20.85 0.28
CA GLU A 50 2.13 -21.16 -0.53
C GLU A 50 2.15 -20.35 -1.83
N VAL A 51 1.00 -20.25 -2.52
CA VAL A 51 0.87 -19.38 -3.70
C VAL A 51 1.17 -17.92 -3.34
N MET A 52 0.63 -17.41 -2.23
CA MET A 52 0.92 -16.04 -1.78
C MET A 52 2.40 -15.81 -1.48
N ARG A 53 3.09 -16.80 -0.89
CA ARG A 53 4.52 -16.75 -0.61
C ARG A 53 5.31 -16.62 -1.91
N LEU A 54 5.11 -17.55 -2.85
CA LEU A 54 5.80 -17.57 -4.14
C LEU A 54 5.61 -16.26 -4.91
N VAL A 55 4.37 -15.79 -5.03
CA VAL A 55 4.07 -14.53 -5.75
C VAL A 55 4.75 -13.32 -5.10
N GLN A 56 4.79 -13.24 -3.77
CA GLN A 56 5.45 -12.13 -3.09
C GLN A 56 6.97 -12.21 -3.19
N GLU A 57 7.55 -13.41 -3.14
CA GLU A 57 8.99 -13.61 -3.35
C GLU A 57 9.41 -13.16 -4.75
N ASP A 58 8.68 -13.58 -5.79
CA ASP A 58 8.93 -13.17 -7.18
C ASP A 58 8.90 -11.64 -7.32
N TRP A 59 7.97 -10.97 -6.65
CA TRP A 59 7.89 -9.50 -6.69
C TRP A 59 9.00 -8.80 -5.92
N ILE A 60 9.41 -9.35 -4.78
CA ILE A 60 10.55 -8.80 -4.03
C ILE A 60 11.82 -8.94 -4.88
N GLU A 61 11.99 -10.08 -5.56
CA GLU A 61 13.10 -10.29 -6.49
C GLU A 61 13.04 -9.29 -7.64
N GLU A 62 11.88 -9.11 -8.30
CA GLU A 62 11.73 -8.12 -9.37
C GLU A 62 12.04 -6.70 -8.86
N LEU A 63 11.50 -6.30 -7.71
CA LEU A 63 11.76 -4.98 -7.10
C LEU A 63 13.24 -4.75 -6.80
N SER A 64 13.97 -5.79 -6.40
CA SER A 64 15.40 -5.70 -6.09
C SER A 64 16.26 -5.36 -7.31
N GLN A 65 15.77 -5.64 -8.51
CA GLN A 65 16.44 -5.33 -9.78
C GLN A 65 16.06 -3.95 -10.33
N LEU A 66 15.10 -3.27 -9.69
CA LEU A 66 14.64 -1.96 -10.10
C LEU A 66 15.29 -0.86 -9.23
N PRO A 67 15.40 0.37 -9.74
CA PRO A 67 15.86 1.53 -8.98
C PRO A 67 14.75 2.04 -8.03
N VAL A 68 14.27 1.15 -7.15
CA VAL A 68 13.28 1.39 -6.11
C VAL A 68 13.94 1.17 -4.76
N LEU A 69 13.70 2.07 -3.81
CA LEU A 69 14.26 1.94 -2.46
C LEU A 69 13.35 1.09 -1.59
N LEU A 70 13.72 -0.17 -1.34
CA LEU A 70 13.09 -1.03 -0.34
C LEU A 70 13.80 -0.85 1.02
N ARG A 71 13.07 -0.37 2.02
CA ARG A 71 13.56 -0.09 3.38
C ARG A 71 12.86 -0.98 4.40
N CYS A 72 13.64 -1.57 5.30
CA CYS A 72 13.09 -2.22 6.48
C CYS A 72 12.92 -1.18 7.60
N GLY A 73 11.68 -0.98 8.04
CA GLY A 73 11.30 0.06 8.99
C GLY A 73 9.86 0.53 8.76
N SER A 74 9.31 1.26 9.72
CA SER A 74 8.00 1.90 9.56
C SER A 74 8.13 3.40 9.73
N LEU A 75 7.40 4.17 8.92
CA LEU A 75 7.36 5.62 9.05
C LEU A 75 6.36 6.05 10.12
N GLY A 76 6.81 6.88 11.06
CA GLY A 76 5.97 7.65 11.96
C GLY A 76 5.33 8.86 11.27
N VAL A 77 4.44 9.57 11.98
CA VAL A 77 3.74 10.75 11.46
C VAL A 77 4.72 11.84 11.03
N ASP A 78 5.77 12.10 11.80
CA ASP A 78 6.77 13.12 11.47
C ASP A 78 7.58 12.77 10.22
N GLU A 79 7.93 11.49 10.04
CA GLU A 79 8.63 11.04 8.85
C GLU A 79 7.71 11.09 7.62
N LEU A 80 6.43 10.72 7.76
CA LEU A 80 5.44 10.87 6.69
C LEU A 80 5.28 12.36 6.29
N ARG A 81 5.27 13.26 7.26
CA ARG A 81 5.23 14.72 7.03
C ARG A 81 6.45 15.17 6.23
N GLN A 82 7.65 14.80 6.65
CA GLN A 82 8.89 15.14 5.94
C GLN A 82 8.88 14.62 4.50
N LYS A 83 8.35 13.41 4.27
CA LYS A 83 8.20 12.84 2.92
C LYS A 83 7.24 13.65 2.06
N CYS A 84 6.13 14.13 2.62
CA CYS A 84 5.20 15.00 1.92
C CYS A 84 5.80 16.37 1.61
N GLU A 85 6.51 16.97 2.55
CA GLU A 85 7.22 18.25 2.37
C GLU A 85 8.31 18.16 1.28
N ALA A 86 8.91 16.98 1.10
CA ALA A 86 9.83 16.68 0.01
C ALA A 86 9.14 16.42 -1.35
N GLY A 87 7.82 16.58 -1.44
CA GLY A 87 7.03 16.35 -2.66
C GLY A 87 6.61 14.90 -2.90
N GLY A 88 6.73 14.04 -1.89
CA GLY A 88 6.24 12.67 -1.92
C GLY A 88 4.75 12.57 -1.61
N VAL A 89 4.11 11.49 -2.07
CA VAL A 89 2.72 11.14 -1.76
C VAL A 89 2.71 9.78 -1.07
N PRO A 90 2.57 9.72 0.27
CA PRO A 90 2.51 8.47 1.01
C PRO A 90 1.16 7.77 0.86
N LEU A 91 1.21 6.50 0.46
CA LEU A 91 0.13 5.54 0.61
C LEU A 91 0.45 4.70 1.83
N VAL A 92 -0.48 4.60 2.77
CA VAL A 92 -0.26 3.92 4.05
C VAL A 92 -1.25 2.78 4.21
N LEU A 93 -0.72 1.60 4.57
CA LEU A 93 -1.53 0.45 4.92
C LEU A 93 -2.10 0.63 6.33
N ILE A 94 -3.42 0.61 6.44
CA ILE A 94 -4.16 0.71 7.69
C ILE A 94 -5.07 -0.51 7.90
N SER A 95 -5.51 -0.70 9.15
CA SER A 95 -6.69 -1.50 9.44
C SER A 95 -7.95 -0.66 9.27
N SER A 96 -8.89 -1.15 8.45
CA SER A 96 -10.18 -0.47 8.17
C SER A 96 -11.14 -0.38 9.35
N TRP A 97 -10.89 -1.06 10.48
CA TRP A 97 -11.84 -1.20 11.60
C TRP A 97 -12.40 0.12 12.12
N ARG A 98 -11.56 1.15 12.15
CA ARG A 98 -11.96 2.47 12.66
C ARG A 98 -12.87 3.23 11.69
N ILE A 99 -12.76 2.94 10.40
CA ILE A 99 -13.50 3.62 9.34
C ILE A 99 -14.81 2.87 9.07
N TYR A 100 -14.73 1.57 8.79
CA TYR A 100 -15.86 0.77 8.30
C TYR A 100 -16.44 -0.22 9.33
N GLY A 101 -15.91 -0.27 10.56
CA GLY A 101 -16.38 -1.26 11.55
C GLY A 101 -16.06 -2.72 11.18
N GLU A 102 -15.26 -2.95 10.15
CA GLU A 102 -14.79 -4.27 9.71
C GLU A 102 -13.26 -4.34 9.63
N ARG A 103 -12.67 -5.51 9.82
CA ARG A 103 -11.20 -5.69 9.84
C ARG A 103 -10.70 -6.28 8.53
N PHE A 104 -10.29 -5.39 7.62
CA PHE A 104 -9.56 -5.74 6.42
C PHE A 104 -8.35 -4.81 6.22
N PRO A 105 -7.32 -5.23 5.45
CA PRO A 105 -6.18 -4.39 5.13
C PRO A 105 -6.57 -3.38 4.07
N HIS A 106 -6.25 -2.10 4.27
CA HIS A 106 -6.72 -1.02 3.40
C HIS A 106 -5.64 0.04 3.16
N TRP A 107 -5.58 0.59 1.95
CA TRP A 107 -4.64 1.65 1.59
C TRP A 107 -5.33 3.01 1.57
N VAL A 108 -4.79 3.96 2.31
CA VAL A 108 -5.21 5.36 2.27
C VAL A 108 -4.07 6.25 1.76
N VAL A 109 -4.41 7.37 1.13
CA VAL A 109 -3.43 8.36 0.67
C VAL A 109 -3.32 9.47 1.70
N VAL A 110 -2.12 9.80 2.16
CA VAL A 110 -1.90 10.94 3.03
C VAL A 110 -1.85 12.21 2.20
N THR A 111 -2.64 13.21 2.58
CA THR A 111 -2.84 14.44 1.79
C THR A 111 -2.41 15.71 2.52
N GLY A 112 -2.20 15.65 3.83
CA GLY A 112 -1.74 16.79 4.60
C GLY A 112 -1.58 16.51 6.08
N PHE A 113 -1.09 17.52 6.80
CA PHE A 113 -0.86 17.47 8.25
C PHE A 113 -1.12 18.84 8.87
N ASP A 114 -1.55 18.84 10.13
CA ASP A 114 -1.42 19.98 11.04
C ASP A 114 -0.82 19.50 12.38
N ASP A 115 -0.87 20.33 13.43
CA ASP A 115 -0.30 20.00 14.74
C ASP A 115 -0.98 18.82 15.45
N HIS A 116 -2.21 18.48 15.09
CA HIS A 116 -3.06 17.52 15.80
C HIS A 116 -3.50 16.34 14.92
N TYR A 117 -3.64 16.56 13.61
CA TYR A 117 -4.26 15.69 12.63
C TYR A 117 -3.32 15.38 11.47
N ILE A 118 -3.50 14.17 10.95
CA ILE A 118 -3.06 13.76 9.62
C ILE A 118 -4.33 13.62 8.77
N TYR A 119 -4.29 14.17 7.56
CA TYR A 119 -5.40 14.13 6.63
C TYR A 119 -5.18 13.03 5.62
N VAL A 120 -6.22 12.25 5.35
CA VAL A 120 -6.16 11.14 4.39
C VAL A 120 -7.27 11.22 3.34
N HIS A 121 -7.01 10.67 2.16
CA HIS A 121 -8.04 10.28 1.20
C HIS A 121 -8.24 8.78 1.28
N ASP A 122 -9.50 8.39 1.44
CA ASP A 122 -9.91 7.01 1.32
C ASP A 122 -10.41 6.74 -0.12
N PRO A 123 -9.78 5.83 -0.88
CA PRO A 123 -10.24 5.49 -2.22
C PRO A 123 -11.53 4.66 -2.25
N LEU A 124 -11.97 4.12 -1.11
CA LEU A 124 -13.22 3.37 -0.98
C LEU A 124 -14.34 4.32 -0.53
N VAL A 125 -15.29 4.57 -1.43
CA VAL A 125 -16.50 5.35 -1.14
C VAL A 125 -17.64 4.35 -0.94
N ASP A 126 -18.16 4.24 0.29
CA ASP A 126 -19.29 3.35 0.58
C ASP A 126 -20.61 4.00 0.17
N ALA A 127 -20.93 3.90 -1.12
CA ALA A 127 -22.16 4.44 -1.67
C ALA A 127 -23.44 3.77 -1.12
N GLU A 128 -23.34 2.56 -0.55
CA GLU A 128 -24.50 1.84 0.00
C GLU A 128 -24.89 2.36 1.40
N GLU A 129 -23.92 2.80 2.20
CA GLU A 129 -24.13 3.49 3.48
C GLU A 129 -24.36 5.02 3.33
N GLY A 130 -24.42 5.50 2.09
CA GLY A 130 -24.71 6.90 1.76
C GLY A 130 -23.49 7.84 1.84
N GLU A 131 -22.27 7.29 1.87
CA GLU A 131 -21.06 8.10 1.78
C GLU A 131 -20.94 8.75 0.41
N THR A 132 -20.56 10.02 0.39
CA THR A 132 -20.23 10.75 -0.82
C THR A 132 -18.71 10.81 -1.00
N VAL A 133 -18.26 11.04 -2.22
CA VAL A 133 -16.82 11.22 -2.52
C VAL A 133 -16.19 12.32 -1.64
N THR A 134 -16.98 13.33 -1.23
CA THR A 134 -16.53 14.39 -0.33
C THR A 134 -16.28 13.92 1.10
N ASP A 135 -16.95 12.87 1.56
CA ASP A 135 -16.77 12.32 2.91
C ASP A 135 -15.45 11.52 3.02
N SER A 136 -14.96 11.00 1.90
CA SER A 136 -13.69 10.25 1.79
C SER A 136 -12.48 11.14 1.48
N ILE A 137 -12.68 12.46 1.34
CA ILE A 137 -11.63 13.46 1.03
C ILE A 137 -11.23 14.22 2.30
N ASN A 138 -9.92 14.35 2.50
CA ASN A 138 -9.26 15.02 3.63
C ASN A 138 -9.85 14.66 5.00
N MET A 139 -10.07 13.37 5.23
CA MET A 139 -10.55 12.89 6.52
C MET A 139 -9.50 13.17 7.61
N PRO A 140 -9.83 13.97 8.64
CA PRO A 140 -8.90 14.29 9.71
C PRO A 140 -8.81 13.11 10.69
N ILE A 141 -7.60 12.57 10.89
CA ILE A 141 -7.34 11.52 11.87
C ILE A 141 -6.33 12.06 12.90
N PRO A 142 -6.62 12.02 14.22
CA PRO A 142 -5.64 12.42 15.23
C PRO A 142 -4.35 11.60 15.11
N HIS A 143 -3.18 12.22 15.27
CA HIS A 143 -1.88 11.52 15.09
C HIS A 143 -1.78 10.22 15.91
N ARG A 144 -2.22 10.27 17.17
CA ARG A 144 -2.23 9.10 18.08
C ARG A 144 -3.13 7.98 17.59
N GLU A 145 -4.23 8.33 16.93
CA GLU A 145 -5.15 7.35 16.37
C GLU A 145 -4.61 6.75 15.09
N PHE A 146 -4.05 7.58 14.21
CA PHE A 146 -3.40 7.11 12.98
C PHE A 146 -2.29 6.10 13.27
N GLN A 147 -1.44 6.35 14.27
CA GLN A 147 -0.40 5.38 14.68
C GLN A 147 -0.95 4.01 15.16
N ARG A 148 -2.20 3.97 15.62
CA ARG A 148 -2.89 2.72 15.97
C ARG A 148 -3.49 2.06 14.73
N MET A 149 -3.98 2.86 13.78
CA MET A 149 -4.56 2.38 12.51
C MET A 149 -3.52 1.88 11.52
N ALA A 150 -2.34 2.53 11.44
CA ALA A 150 -1.23 2.23 10.52
C ALA A 150 -0.44 0.97 10.91
N ARG A 151 -1.18 -0.13 11.13
CA ARG A 151 -0.69 -1.49 11.31
C ARG A 151 -1.82 -2.47 11.03
N TYR A 152 -1.50 -3.66 10.56
CA TYR A 152 -2.49 -4.69 10.25
C TYR A 152 -2.12 -6.06 10.83
N GLY A 153 -3.14 -6.84 11.20
CA GLY A 153 -2.97 -8.22 11.66
C GLY A 153 -2.30 -8.38 13.03
N LYS A 154 -2.13 -9.63 13.46
CA LYS A 154 -1.52 -9.97 14.77
C LYS A 154 -0.03 -9.61 14.83
N ALA A 155 0.67 -9.76 13.71
CA ALA A 155 2.07 -9.37 13.57
C ALA A 155 2.27 -7.83 13.59
N GLY A 156 1.19 -7.05 13.46
CA GLY A 156 1.29 -5.59 13.41
C GLY A 156 2.08 -5.13 12.18
N GLN A 157 1.80 -5.74 11.03
CA GLN A 157 2.47 -5.44 9.76
C GLN A 157 2.20 -3.99 9.39
N LYS A 158 3.24 -3.29 8.95
CA LYS A 158 3.18 -1.90 8.54
C LYS A 158 3.80 -1.80 7.17
N ALA A 159 3.11 -1.10 6.27
CA ALA A 159 3.65 -0.79 4.97
C ALA A 159 3.32 0.65 4.59
N VAL A 160 4.31 1.34 4.05
CA VAL A 160 4.17 2.66 3.44
C VAL A 160 4.82 2.64 2.08
N LEU A 161 4.11 3.14 1.08
CA LEU A 161 4.62 3.40 -0.25
C LEU A 161 4.67 4.92 -0.46
N VAL A 162 5.84 5.50 -0.71
CA VAL A 162 5.92 6.93 -1.02
C VAL A 162 6.18 7.09 -2.51
N LEU A 163 5.23 7.69 -3.21
CA LEU A 163 5.35 7.98 -4.63
C LEU A 163 5.91 9.37 -4.86
N TYR A 164 6.76 9.50 -5.87
CA TYR A 164 7.27 10.77 -6.35
C TYR A 164 6.99 10.87 -7.85
N ARG A 165 6.84 12.10 -8.32
CA ARG A 165 6.80 12.36 -9.75
C ARG A 165 8.12 11.89 -10.36
N ALA A 166 8.07 10.99 -11.33
CA ALA A 166 9.30 10.58 -12.00
C ALA A 166 9.85 11.74 -12.83
N ASN A 167 11.17 11.92 -12.76
CA ASN A 167 11.92 12.72 -13.73
C ASN A 167 12.22 11.94 -15.02
N ARG A 168 11.74 10.70 -15.13
CA ARG A 168 11.95 9.82 -16.28
C ARG A 168 10.78 9.97 -17.25
N ARG A 169 11.07 9.98 -18.57
CA ARG A 169 10.00 9.78 -19.57
C ARG A 169 9.42 8.38 -19.37
N PRO A 170 8.10 8.19 -19.42
CA PRO A 170 7.50 6.86 -19.34
C PRO A 170 8.09 5.98 -20.45
N GLU A 171 8.60 4.81 -20.07
CA GLU A 171 9.05 3.81 -21.03
C GLU A 171 7.82 3.30 -21.79
N PRO A 172 7.88 3.16 -23.14
CA PRO A 172 6.75 2.63 -23.88
C PRO A 172 6.42 1.21 -23.39
N PRO A 173 5.12 0.83 -23.38
CA PRO A 173 4.72 -0.50 -22.92
C PRO A 173 5.47 -1.57 -23.70
N VAL A 174 6.04 -2.55 -22.98
CA VAL A 174 6.66 -3.73 -23.59
C VAL A 174 5.55 -4.48 -24.35
N PRO A 175 5.66 -4.66 -25.68
CA PRO A 175 4.65 -5.38 -26.44
C PRO A 175 4.55 -6.83 -25.94
N PRO A 176 3.36 -7.44 -25.96
CA PRO A 176 3.20 -8.83 -25.55
C PRO A 176 4.11 -9.72 -26.41
N THR A 177 4.90 -10.56 -25.75
CA THR A 177 5.69 -11.60 -26.42
C THR A 177 4.72 -12.54 -27.14
N VAL A 178 4.59 -12.39 -28.45
CA VAL A 178 3.90 -13.35 -29.29
C VAL A 178 4.80 -14.59 -29.35
N ILE A 179 4.46 -15.62 -28.55
CA ILE A 179 4.99 -16.97 -28.77
C ILE A 179 4.31 -17.46 -30.05
N ILE A 180 5.01 -17.35 -31.17
CA ILE A 180 4.61 -17.97 -32.43
C ILE A 180 4.97 -19.45 -32.29
N GLY A 181 3.97 -20.30 -32.05
CA GLY A 181 4.04 -21.75 -32.21
C GLY A 181 3.44 -22.17 -33.54
#